data_AF-A0A1N6XHZ6-F1
#
_entry.id   AF-A0A1N6XHZ6-F1
#
_cell.length_a   1.000
_cell.length_b   1.000
_cell.length_c   1.000
_cell.angle_alpha   90.00
_cell.angle_beta   90.00
_cell.angle_gamma   90.00
#
_symmetry.space_group_name_H-M   'P 1'
#
loop_
_entity.id
_entity.type
_entity.pdbx_description
1 polymer ?
#
loop_
_entity_poly.entity_id
_entity_poly.type
_entity_poly.pdbx_seq_one_letter_code
_entity_poly.pdbx_strand_id
1 'polypeptide(L)'
;MTRFGIIVSMCLISVGCVEVTSIPAASQANTSSSSTIDQSVLDDLERDIRSMVKTIHESRIKDRVTSGNQLDKFRLEGRLIDFNDEIRDPYTGELYDCSEVVVHYRFNVHSSKYLHGNQWEHTRNVDTYSRTDEICTYSESGRNTYRPGRAIKRKM
;
A
#
# COMPACT_ATOMS: atom_id res chain seq x y z
N MET A 1 35.23 -55.47 -14.12
CA MET A 1 36.33 -54.98 -13.25
C MET A 1 35.86 -53.68 -12.60
N THR A 2 35.02 -53.69 -11.56
CA THR A 2 35.39 -53.72 -10.12
C THR A 2 36.53 -52.75 -9.74
N ARG A 3 36.21 -51.56 -9.17
CA ARG A 3 36.24 -51.23 -7.72
C ARG A 3 36.51 -49.75 -7.39
N PHE A 4 35.72 -49.24 -6.41
CA PHE A 4 35.95 -48.23 -5.35
C PHE A 4 36.55 -46.85 -5.73
N GLY A 5 36.03 -45.68 -5.33
CA GLY A 5 35.10 -45.30 -4.27
C GLY A 5 35.79 -44.39 -3.26
N ILE A 6 35.49 -43.09 -3.24
CA ILE A 6 35.56 -42.22 -2.06
C ILE A 6 34.38 -41.23 -2.14
N ILE A 7 33.43 -41.41 -1.23
CA ILE A 7 32.35 -40.47 -0.94
C ILE A 7 32.92 -39.50 0.11
N VAL A 8 33.13 -38.24 -0.26
CA VAL A 8 33.27 -37.18 0.74
C VAL A 8 31.89 -36.55 0.89
N SER A 9 31.16 -37.08 1.87
CA SER A 9 29.93 -36.49 2.40
C SER A 9 30.33 -35.29 3.25
N MET A 10 30.23 -34.09 2.68
CA MET A 10 30.16 -32.86 3.47
C MET A 10 28.70 -32.47 3.59
N CYS A 11 28.13 -32.81 4.75
CA CYS A 11 26.82 -32.37 5.19
C CYS A 11 26.93 -30.89 5.58
N LEU A 12 26.57 -29.99 4.67
CA LEU A 12 26.34 -28.58 4.98
C LEU A 12 24.84 -28.36 5.14
N ILE A 13 24.44 -28.40 6.41
CA ILE A 13 23.39 -27.58 7.05
C ILE A 13 22.24 -27.16 6.12
N SER A 14 21.15 -27.91 6.25
CA SER A 14 19.81 -27.58 5.81
C SER A 14 19.36 -26.21 6.33
N VAL A 15 19.37 -25.21 5.45
CA VAL A 15 18.42 -24.10 5.51
C VAL A 15 17.74 -24.07 4.16
N GLY A 16 16.44 -24.35 4.19
CA GLY A 16 15.63 -24.72 3.04
C GLY A 16 15.77 -23.76 1.87
N CYS A 17 15.78 -24.35 0.67
CA CYS A 17 15.50 -23.66 -0.57
C CYS A 17 14.22 -22.84 -0.38
N VAL A 18 14.33 -21.52 -0.33
CA VAL A 18 13.19 -20.65 -0.60
C VAL A 18 12.95 -20.78 -2.09
N GLU A 19 12.08 -21.71 -2.48
CA GLU A 19 11.45 -21.65 -3.79
C GLU A 19 10.72 -20.31 -3.87
N VAL A 20 11.30 -19.38 -4.62
CA VAL A 20 10.61 -18.19 -5.08
C VAL A 20 9.61 -18.66 -6.14
N THR A 21 8.47 -19.18 -5.67
CA THR A 21 7.30 -19.34 -6.53
C THR A 21 6.80 -17.94 -6.87
N SER A 22 7.01 -17.53 -8.11
CA SER A 22 6.29 -16.42 -8.71
C SER A 22 4.80 -16.66 -8.54
N ILE A 23 4.06 -15.67 -8.03
CA ILE A 23 2.61 -15.74 -7.94
C ILE A 23 2.08 -15.67 -9.37
N PRO A 24 1.49 -16.74 -9.94
CA PRO A 24 0.78 -16.62 -11.19
C PRO A 24 -0.52 -15.90 -10.87
N ALA A 25 -0.79 -14.83 -11.62
CA ALA A 25 -2.10 -14.23 -11.69
C ALA A 25 -3.07 -15.22 -12.36
N ALA A 26 -3.61 -16.19 -11.61
CA ALA A 26 -4.91 -16.83 -11.82
C ALA A 26 -5.10 -18.03 -10.88
N SER A 27 -6.21 -17.98 -10.14
CA SER A 27 -7.02 -19.13 -9.70
C SER A 27 -6.42 -20.10 -8.66
N GLN A 28 -6.80 -19.89 -7.40
CA GLN A 28 -7.23 -21.01 -6.56
C GLN A 28 -8.61 -20.69 -5.97
N ALA A 29 -9.59 -21.49 -6.38
CA ALA A 29 -10.89 -21.55 -5.74
C ALA A 29 -10.81 -22.53 -4.57
N ASN A 30 -11.05 -22.04 -3.35
CA ASN A 30 -11.71 -22.80 -2.28
C ASN A 30 -12.15 -21.84 -1.15
N THR A 31 -13.47 -21.64 -1.10
CA THR A 31 -14.34 -21.47 0.07
C THR A 31 -13.81 -20.68 1.27
N SER A 32 -13.82 -19.35 1.11
CA SER A 32 -14.29 -18.38 2.10
C SER A 32 -14.60 -17.14 1.27
N SER A 33 -15.81 -16.61 1.33
CA SER A 33 -16.21 -15.40 0.60
C SER A 33 -15.39 -14.19 1.10
N SER A 34 -14.14 -14.08 0.65
CA SER A 34 -13.35 -12.87 0.72
C SER A 34 -13.98 -11.93 -0.29
N SER A 35 -14.94 -11.15 0.16
CA SER A 35 -15.55 -10.13 -0.65
C SER A 35 -14.47 -9.12 -1.05
N THR A 36 -13.95 -9.28 -2.26
CA THR A 36 -12.93 -8.42 -2.84
C THR A 36 -13.50 -7.00 -2.93
N ILE A 37 -12.81 -6.03 -2.35
CA ILE A 37 -13.20 -4.63 -2.46
C ILE A 37 -13.22 -4.27 -3.95
N ASP A 38 -14.29 -3.62 -4.41
CA ASP A 38 -14.40 -3.17 -5.80
C ASP A 38 -13.21 -2.28 -6.18
N GLN A 39 -12.64 -2.51 -7.36
CA GLN A 39 -11.45 -1.77 -7.82
C GLN A 39 -11.69 -0.25 -7.86
N SER A 40 -12.90 0.19 -8.23
CA SER A 40 -13.25 1.62 -8.24
C SER A 40 -13.10 2.27 -6.86
N VAL A 41 -13.36 1.53 -5.78
CA VAL A 41 -13.19 2.03 -4.41
C VAL A 41 -11.71 2.16 -4.06
N LEU A 42 -10.87 1.24 -4.56
CA LEU A 42 -9.42 1.31 -4.38
C LEU A 42 -8.81 2.46 -5.19
N ASP A 43 -9.32 2.72 -6.39
CA ASP A 43 -8.88 3.84 -7.24
C ASP A 43 -9.28 5.19 -6.64
N ASP A 44 -10.52 5.31 -6.14
CA ASP A 44 -10.99 6.49 -5.40
C ASP A 44 -10.15 6.72 -4.14
N LEU A 45 -9.85 5.65 -3.39
CA LEU A 45 -9.00 5.70 -2.21
C LEU A 45 -7.61 6.23 -2.56
N GLU A 46 -6.94 5.69 -3.59
CA GLU A 46 -5.58 6.10 -3.95
C GLU A 46 -5.54 7.57 -4.43
N ARG A 47 -6.55 8.01 -5.19
CA ARG A 47 -6.69 9.41 -5.60
C ARG A 47 -6.82 10.33 -4.38
N ASP A 48 -7.67 9.97 -3.43
CA ASP A 48 -7.95 10.80 -2.26
C ASP A 48 -6.77 10.82 -1.28
N ILE A 49 -6.03 9.71 -1.13
CA ILE A 49 -4.78 9.68 -0.36
C ILE A 49 -3.75 10.63 -0.98
N ARG A 50 -3.53 10.57 -2.30
CA ARG A 50 -2.59 11.47 -2.99
C ARG A 50 -2.94 12.93 -2.79
N SER A 51 -4.23 13.25 -2.91
CA SER A 51 -4.75 14.61 -2.67
C SER A 51 -4.44 15.07 -1.24
N MET A 52 -4.76 14.24 -0.24
CA MET A 52 -4.51 14.54 1.17
C MET A 52 -3.02 14.68 1.51
N VAL A 53 -2.17 13.77 1.03
CA VAL A 53 -0.71 13.83 1.22
C VAL A 53 -0.14 15.12 0.63
N LYS A 54 -0.60 15.49 -0.57
CA LYS A 54 -0.22 16.75 -1.21
C LYS A 54 -0.66 17.97 -0.38
N THR A 55 -1.90 18.00 0.08
CA THR A 55 -2.38 19.09 0.95
C THR A 55 -1.56 19.20 2.23
N ILE A 56 -1.24 18.08 2.88
CA ILE A 56 -0.40 18.06 4.10
C ILE A 56 0.99 18.61 3.81
N HIS A 57 1.60 18.22 2.69
CA HIS A 57 2.90 18.71 2.26
C HIS A 57 2.91 20.22 2.02
N GLU A 58 2.00 20.71 1.19
CA GLU A 58 1.93 22.14 0.82
C GLU A 58 1.59 23.04 2.01
N SER A 59 0.75 22.55 2.93
CA SER A 59 0.35 23.30 4.13
C SER A 59 1.31 23.16 5.31
N ARG A 60 2.24 22.20 5.26
CA ARG A 60 3.15 21.82 6.36
C ARG A 60 2.41 21.54 7.67
N ILE A 61 1.15 21.10 7.60
CA ILE A 61 0.31 20.83 8.78
C ILE A 61 0.81 19.57 9.48
N LYS A 62 1.21 19.73 10.75
CA LYS A 62 1.61 18.62 11.64
C LYS A 62 0.44 17.92 12.32
N ASP A 63 -0.72 18.58 12.33
CA ASP A 63 -1.94 18.04 12.90
C ASP A 63 -2.56 16.97 12.01
N ARG A 64 -3.46 16.20 12.61
CA ARG A 64 -4.20 15.17 11.89
C ARG A 64 -5.21 15.81 10.95
N VAL A 65 -5.07 15.52 9.66
CA VAL A 65 -6.06 15.82 8.63
C VAL A 65 -6.95 14.60 8.45
N THR A 66 -8.27 14.79 8.41
CA THR A 66 -9.22 13.69 8.20
C THR A 66 -10.13 13.99 7.03
N SER A 67 -10.39 12.99 6.20
CA SER A 67 -11.35 13.05 5.09
C SER A 67 -12.31 11.86 5.17
N GLY A 68 -13.55 12.10 4.74
CA GLY A 68 -14.63 11.11 4.72
C GLY A 68 -15.54 11.12 5.96
N ASN A 69 -16.82 10.87 5.72
CA ASN A 69 -17.91 10.75 6.68
C ASN A 69 -18.22 9.28 7.00
N GLN A 70 -19.12 9.05 7.97
CA GLN A 70 -19.52 7.70 8.37
C GLN A 70 -20.24 6.89 7.26
N LEU A 71 -20.83 7.58 6.28
CA LEU A 71 -21.53 6.96 5.15
C LEU A 71 -20.63 6.70 3.95
N ASP A 72 -19.38 7.20 3.98
CA ASP A 72 -18.46 7.04 2.88
C ASP A 72 -17.85 5.63 2.89
N LYS A 73 -17.46 5.14 1.71
CA LYS A 73 -16.93 3.78 1.53
C LYS A 73 -15.61 3.54 2.26
N PHE A 74 -14.90 4.62 2.58
CA PHE A 74 -13.69 4.60 3.39
C PHE A 74 -13.53 5.93 4.11
N ARG A 75 -12.74 5.90 5.18
CA ARG A 75 -12.31 7.08 5.92
C ARG A 75 -10.80 7.18 5.87
N LEU A 76 -10.31 8.40 5.72
CA LEU A 76 -8.90 8.73 5.61
C LEU A 76 -8.46 9.61 6.77
N GLU A 77 -7.28 9.32 7.32
CA GLU A 77 -6.58 10.19 8.25
C GLU A 77 -5.11 10.28 7.81
N GLY A 78 -4.58 11.49 7.72
CA GLY A 78 -3.19 11.76 7.34
C GLY A 78 -2.50 12.62 8.39
N ARG A 79 -1.20 12.40 8.59
CA ARG A 79 -0.38 13.22 9.48
C ARG A 79 1.05 13.31 8.96
N LEU A 80 1.60 14.52 8.93
CA LEU A 80 3.02 14.75 8.66
C LEU A 80 3.87 14.18 9.80
N ILE A 81 4.81 13.29 9.47
CA ILE A 81 5.74 12.70 10.44
C ILE A 81 7.15 13.25 10.32
N ASP A 82 7.58 13.57 9.10
CA ASP A 82 8.88 14.17 8.82
C ASP A 82 8.79 15.17 7.66
N PHE A 83 9.63 16.19 7.71
CA PHE A 83 9.72 17.24 6.71
C PHE A 83 11.17 17.66 6.55
N ASN A 84 11.68 17.56 5.32
CA ASN A 84 13.04 17.94 4.97
C ASN A 84 12.97 18.99 3.86
N ASP A 85 13.43 20.20 4.13
CA ASP A 85 13.50 21.30 3.16
C ASP A 85 14.90 21.46 2.57
N GLU A 86 14.96 22.19 1.45
CA GLU A 86 16.19 22.65 0.81
C GLU A 86 17.17 21.50 0.47
N ILE A 87 16.65 20.31 0.16
CA ILE A 87 17.47 19.19 -0.28
C ILE A 87 17.91 19.46 -1.72
N ARG A 88 19.20 19.28 -2.01
CA ARG A 88 19.74 19.45 -3.37
C ARG A 88 19.77 18.13 -4.13
N ASP A 89 19.10 18.07 -5.27
CA ASP A 89 19.16 16.93 -6.19
C ASP A 89 20.59 16.81 -6.75
N PRO A 90 21.27 15.67 -6.57
CA PRO A 90 22.65 15.51 -7.01
C PRO A 90 22.81 15.46 -8.54
N TYR A 91 21.75 15.17 -9.28
CA TYR A 91 21.75 15.06 -10.73
C TYR A 91 21.35 16.36 -11.42
N THR A 92 20.33 17.04 -10.92
CA THR A 92 19.84 18.30 -11.52
C THR A 92 20.40 19.55 -10.85
N GLY A 93 20.85 19.46 -9.60
CA GLY A 93 21.27 20.60 -8.78
C GLY A 93 20.12 21.42 -8.19
N GLU A 94 18.88 21.05 -8.50
CA GLU A 94 17.66 21.73 -8.06
C GLU A 94 17.36 21.49 -6.58
N LEU A 95 16.79 22.47 -5.91
CA LEU A 95 16.29 22.32 -4.54
C LEU A 95 14.89 21.69 -4.52
N TYR A 96 14.65 20.83 -3.55
CA TYR A 96 13.33 20.24 -3.32
C TYR A 96 13.04 20.06 -1.83
N ASP A 97 11.76 20.16 -1.52
CA ASP A 97 11.21 19.87 -0.19
C ASP A 97 10.56 18.49 -0.23
N CYS A 98 10.76 17.67 0.80
CA CYS A 98 10.10 16.38 0.95
C CYS A 98 9.30 16.30 2.25
N SER A 99 8.24 15.52 2.22
CA SER A 99 7.44 15.17 3.39
C SER A 99 7.18 13.68 3.44
N GLU A 100 7.34 13.11 4.62
CA GLU A 100 6.79 11.81 4.95
C GLU A 100 5.46 11.99 5.68
N VAL A 101 4.42 11.35 5.16
CA VAL A 101 3.06 11.43 5.68
C VAL A 101 2.57 10.04 6.03
N VAL A 102 2.26 9.81 7.30
CA VAL A 102 1.57 8.59 7.70
C VAL A 102 0.09 8.73 7.33
N VAL A 103 -0.42 7.74 6.63
CA VAL A 103 -1.81 7.64 6.19
C VAL A 103 -2.44 6.43 6.84
N HIS A 104 -3.57 6.66 7.50
CA HIS A 104 -4.45 5.64 8.04
C HIS A 104 -5.75 5.65 7.25
N TYR A 105 -6.20 4.47 6.86
CA TYR A 105 -7.48 4.35 6.19
C TYR A 105 -8.26 3.15 6.69
N ARG A 106 -9.56 3.33 6.79
CA ARG A 106 -10.50 2.30 7.21
C ARG A 106 -11.58 2.17 6.15
N PHE A 107 -11.79 0.96 5.66
CA PHE A 107 -12.93 0.67 4.80
C PHE A 107 -14.22 0.66 5.61
N ASN A 108 -15.30 1.06 4.96
CA ASN A 108 -16.67 0.94 5.46
C ASN A 108 -17.58 0.44 4.33
N VAL A 109 -17.11 -0.60 3.64
CA VAL A 109 -17.78 -1.13 2.46
C VAL A 109 -18.83 -2.13 2.91
N HIS A 110 -20.08 -1.81 2.58
CA HIS A 110 -21.23 -2.68 2.69
C HIS A 110 -21.97 -2.62 1.36
N SER A 111 -21.88 -3.68 0.55
CA SER A 111 -22.62 -3.75 -0.71
C SER A 111 -23.30 -5.09 -0.89
N SER A 112 -24.38 -5.10 -1.65
CA SER A 112 -25.10 -6.30 -2.05
C SER A 112 -25.38 -6.19 -3.54
N LYS A 113 -24.89 -7.14 -4.32
CA LYS A 113 -25.03 -7.17 -5.77
C LYS A 113 -25.80 -8.41 -6.17
N TYR A 114 -26.82 -8.23 -7.02
CA TYR A 114 -27.52 -9.36 -7.60
C TYR A 114 -26.67 -9.99 -8.70
N LEU A 115 -26.43 -11.29 -8.59
CA LEU A 115 -25.84 -12.13 -9.62
C LEU A 115 -26.97 -12.85 -10.37
N HIS A 116 -26.73 -13.19 -11.64
CA HIS A 116 -27.72 -13.94 -12.42
C HIS A 116 -28.11 -15.26 -11.74
N GLY A 117 -29.39 -15.64 -11.87
CA GLY A 117 -29.90 -16.92 -11.34
C GLY A 117 -30.28 -16.91 -9.86
N ASN A 118 -30.86 -15.82 -9.35
CA ASN A 118 -31.31 -15.67 -7.96
C ASN A 118 -30.20 -15.67 -6.90
N GLN A 119 -28.94 -15.43 -7.28
CA GLN A 119 -27.83 -15.31 -6.34
C GLN A 119 -27.57 -13.86 -5.95
N TRP A 120 -27.20 -13.64 -4.69
CA TRP A 120 -26.77 -12.34 -4.18
C TRP A 120 -25.33 -12.48 -3.68
N GLU A 121 -24.48 -11.54 -4.08
CA GLU A 121 -23.14 -11.35 -3.55
C GLU A 121 -23.18 -10.25 -2.49
N HIS A 122 -22.76 -10.57 -1.27
CA HIS A 122 -22.68 -9.62 -0.17
C HIS A 122 -21.21 -9.32 0.13
N THR A 123 -20.85 -8.04 0.12
CA THR A 123 -19.50 -7.57 0.41
C THR A 123 -19.50 -6.76 1.69
N ARG A 124 -18.66 -7.16 2.64
CA ARG A 124 -18.44 -6.43 3.90
C ARG A 124 -16.95 -6.31 4.17
N ASN A 125 -16.42 -5.10 4.13
CA ASN A 125 -15.03 -4.84 4.52
C ASN A 125 -14.95 -3.62 5.44
N VAL A 126 -14.43 -3.85 6.65
CA VAL A 126 -14.20 -2.85 7.69
C VAL A 126 -12.74 -2.81 8.15
N ASP A 127 -11.85 -3.37 7.32
CA ASP A 127 -10.44 -3.47 7.64
C ASP A 127 -9.79 -2.09 7.72
N THR A 128 -8.81 -1.97 8.60
CA THR A 128 -8.03 -0.75 8.78
C THR A 128 -6.59 -1.01 8.37
N TYR A 129 -5.99 -0.03 7.71
CA TYR A 129 -4.64 -0.09 7.19
C TYR A 129 -3.87 1.17 7.55
N SER A 130 -2.55 1.05 7.48
CA SER A 130 -1.60 2.14 7.64
C SER A 130 -0.51 2.03 6.59
N ARG A 131 -0.09 3.14 6.00
CA ARG A 131 1.11 3.25 5.18
C ARG A 131 1.78 4.61 5.39
N THR A 132 3.04 4.73 5.02
CA THR A 132 3.77 6.00 5.06
C THR A 132 4.11 6.38 3.62
N ASP A 133 3.54 7.47 3.14
CA ASP A 133 3.76 7.96 1.79
C ASP A 133 4.74 9.13 1.81
N GLU A 134 5.54 9.25 0.76
CA GLU A 134 6.49 10.34 0.58
C GLU A 134 6.08 11.18 -0.62
N ILE A 135 6.12 12.50 -0.45
CA ILE A 135 5.94 13.46 -1.54
C ILE A 135 7.06 14.49 -1.49
N CYS A 136 7.58 14.85 -2.67
CA CYS A 136 8.56 15.91 -2.79
C CYS A 136 8.16 16.90 -3.89
N THR A 137 8.40 18.18 -3.64
CA THR A 137 8.15 19.30 -4.56
C THR A 137 9.46 19.99 -4.89
N TYR A 138 9.76 20.07 -6.17
CA TYR A 138 10.97 20.67 -6.72
C TYR A 138 10.74 22.16 -6.96
N SER A 139 11.55 23.03 -6.36
CA SER A 139 11.25 24.45 -6.23
C SER A 139 11.35 25.23 -7.53
N GLU A 140 12.20 24.82 -8.48
CA GLU A 140 12.46 25.56 -9.72
C GLU A 140 11.52 25.11 -10.85
N SER A 141 11.31 23.80 -10.96
CA SER A 141 10.50 23.14 -11.99
C SER A 141 9.03 22.99 -11.60
N GLY A 142 8.71 23.08 -10.30
CA GLY A 142 7.37 22.80 -9.78
C GLY A 142 6.96 21.33 -9.90
N ARG A 143 7.90 20.44 -10.24
CA ARG A 143 7.64 19.00 -10.38
C ARG A 143 7.31 18.42 -9.01
N ASN A 144 6.36 17.48 -8.98
CA ASN A 144 6.06 16.68 -7.79
C ASN A 144 6.39 15.22 -8.02
N THR A 145 7.13 14.61 -7.10
CA THR A 145 7.33 13.16 -7.05
C THR A 145 6.56 12.59 -5.89
N TYR A 146 5.84 11.49 -6.12
CA TYR A 146 5.07 10.80 -5.09
C TYR A 146 5.45 9.33 -5.06
N ARG A 147 5.77 8.83 -3.86
CA ARG A 147 6.16 7.45 -3.61
C ARG A 147 5.25 6.85 -2.53
N PRO A 148 4.33 5.93 -2.91
CA PRO A 148 3.47 5.29 -1.93
C PRO A 148 4.24 4.29 -1.07
N GLY A 149 3.90 4.25 0.21
CA GLY A 149 4.41 3.24 1.14
C GLY A 149 3.69 1.90 1.03
N ARG A 150 4.24 0.90 1.70
CA ARG A 150 3.59 -0.41 1.82
C ARG A 150 2.45 -0.35 2.83
N ALA A 151 1.25 -0.75 2.40
CA ALA A 151 0.10 -0.88 3.30
C ALA A 151 0.25 -2.06 4.26
N ILE A 152 0.06 -1.78 5.55
CA ILE A 152 0.09 -2.75 6.64
C ILE A 152 -1.29 -2.79 7.28
N LYS A 153 -1.92 -3.96 7.28
CA LYS A 153 -3.21 -4.17 7.96
C LYS A 153 -3.02 -4.00 9.46
N ARG A 154 -3.85 -3.15 10.08
CA ARG A 154 -3.87 -2.95 11.53
C ARG A 154 -4.90 -3.89 12.15
N LYS A 155 -4.49 -4.62 13.19
CA LYS A 155 -5.44 -5.27 14.10
C LYS A 155 -5.96 -4.18 15.03
N MET A 156 -7.27 -3.93 14.98
CA MET A 156 -7.95 -3.13 16.01
C MET A 156 -8.19 -3.97 17.24
#